data_AF-A0A7I9WAP2-F1
#
_entry.id   AF-A0A7I9WAP2-F1
#
_cell.length_a   1.000
_cell.length_b   1.000
_cell.length_c   1.000
_cell.angle_alpha   90.00
_cell.angle_beta   90.00
_cell.angle_gamma   90.00
#
_symmetry.space_group_name_H-M   'P 1'
#
loop_
_entity.id
_entity.type
_entity.pdbx_description
1 polymer ?
#
loop_
_entity_poly.entity_id
_entity_poly.type
_entity_poly.pdbx_seq_one_letter_code
_entity_poly.pdbx_strand_id
1 'polypeptide(L)'
;MFGASDEVLGAIEDGLDFEKTISDILTRCRSADELDSAFKELEAQYEGEISREMANAKAKVFDNLDPHVQDRLKAYDTQSGEVLNKFERLLLAVTRHELDEHATFEGEGRTFVLNQSPVKDAPTGRYFFKSQPLDNAHQYRYAGPLAQHVVETSKTHDTPARELIFSLGQSERVSSSIRALEGTSGELTVNLVTFRMRAHDEDVTESYMLAGALTDDGRWLDEEYVADILDLACIEVGGQPVEIDESRFTSHLDTRRAELEKEVQGRNSRYYDQQEELLYRNQQDRKAEHEGAIRDYRAKEKEARKLARQADDPMEQLRLKKEARKWEQRAEEADEDFRVMRKKLRAEVDKYLELIEQSLQANQETEHLFTIRWRIAT
;
A
#
# COMPACT_ATOMS: atom_id res chain seq x y z
N MET A 1 -37.67 -39.62 27.83
CA MET A 1 -37.16 -39.21 26.50
C MET A 1 -36.03 -38.24 26.77
N PHE A 2 -34.87 -38.81 27.07
CA PHE A 2 -33.58 -38.15 27.06
C PHE A 2 -33.08 -38.19 25.61
N GLY A 3 -32.48 -37.12 25.12
CA GLY A 3 -31.76 -37.15 23.85
C GLY A 3 -31.80 -35.84 23.09
N ALA A 4 -30.60 -35.25 22.93
CA ALA A 4 -30.22 -34.27 21.91
C ALA A 4 -30.45 -32.76 22.13
N SER A 5 -30.55 -32.25 23.37
CA SER A 5 -30.52 -30.79 23.60
C SER A 5 -29.50 -30.27 24.61
N ASP A 6 -28.75 -31.15 25.30
CA ASP A 6 -27.72 -30.75 26.28
C ASP A 6 -26.27 -30.92 25.76
N GLU A 7 -26.10 -31.24 24.48
CA GLU A 7 -24.77 -31.44 23.86
C GLU A 7 -24.41 -30.36 22.83
N VAL A 8 -25.22 -29.30 22.73
CA VAL A 8 -24.95 -28.15 21.82
C VAL A 8 -24.78 -26.82 22.58
N LEU A 9 -25.00 -26.81 23.90
CA LEU A 9 -24.74 -25.64 24.76
C LEU A 9 -23.31 -25.60 25.33
N GLY A 10 -22.38 -26.33 24.72
CA GLY A 10 -20.96 -26.37 25.07
C GLY A 10 -20.03 -25.79 24.00
N ALA A 11 -20.55 -25.10 22.98
CA ALA A 11 -19.76 -24.50 21.91
C ALA A 11 -19.51 -22.99 22.08
N ILE A 12 -20.12 -22.35 23.08
CA ILE A 12 -19.85 -20.94 23.44
C ILE A 12 -18.79 -20.90 24.56
N GLU A 13 -17.73 -21.66 24.38
CA GLU A 13 -16.59 -21.71 25.30
C GLU A 13 -15.29 -21.79 24.50
N ASP A 14 -15.07 -20.85 23.58
CA ASP A 14 -13.76 -20.18 23.48
C ASP A 14 -13.80 -19.03 22.47
N GLY A 15 -13.48 -17.81 22.92
CA GLY A 15 -13.11 -16.72 22.00
C GLY A 15 -11.91 -17.11 21.12
N LEU A 16 -11.13 -18.11 21.55
CA LEU A 16 -9.98 -18.70 20.84
C LEU A 16 -10.34 -19.41 19.53
N ASP A 17 -11.50 -20.07 19.40
CA ASP A 17 -11.86 -20.76 18.15
C ASP A 17 -12.39 -19.77 17.08
N PHE A 18 -13.01 -18.68 17.53
CA PHE A 18 -13.38 -17.56 16.66
C PHE A 18 -12.14 -16.79 16.19
N GLU A 19 -11.20 -16.52 17.09
CA GLU A 19 -9.92 -15.87 16.78
C GLU A 19 -9.05 -16.71 15.82
N LYS A 20 -8.99 -18.04 16.00
CA LYS A 20 -8.33 -18.94 15.04
C LYS A 20 -9.00 -18.90 13.67
N THR A 21 -10.32 -18.93 13.63
CA THR A 21 -11.06 -18.90 12.37
C THR A 21 -10.82 -17.59 11.61
N ILE A 22 -10.76 -16.45 12.30
CA ILE A 22 -10.41 -15.15 11.70
C ILE A 22 -8.95 -15.14 11.24
N SER A 23 -8.02 -15.63 12.07
CA SER A 23 -6.60 -15.71 11.73
C SER A 23 -6.36 -16.59 10.48
N ASP A 24 -7.07 -17.70 10.37
CA ASP A 24 -7.02 -18.60 9.21
C ASP A 24 -7.59 -17.94 7.95
N ILE A 25 -8.69 -17.18 8.06
CA ILE A 25 -9.25 -16.41 6.95
C ILE A 25 -8.25 -15.34 6.46
N LEU A 26 -7.63 -14.61 7.39
CA LEU A 26 -6.65 -13.57 7.06
C LEU A 26 -5.34 -14.15 6.48
N THR A 27 -4.96 -15.36 6.88
CA THR A 27 -3.76 -16.04 6.37
C THR A 27 -3.99 -16.67 4.99
N ARG A 28 -5.20 -17.17 4.73
CA ARG A 28 -5.52 -17.91 3.49
C ARG A 28 -5.94 -17.01 2.33
N CYS A 29 -6.65 -15.90 2.60
CA CYS A 29 -7.21 -15.04 1.57
C CYS A 29 -6.15 -14.07 1.03
N ARG A 30 -6.00 -13.99 -0.29
CA ARG A 30 -4.96 -13.17 -0.96
C ARG A 30 -5.55 -11.98 -1.72
N SER A 31 -6.87 -11.90 -1.83
CA SER A 31 -7.60 -10.81 -2.47
C SER A 31 -8.78 -10.33 -1.63
N ALA A 32 -9.24 -9.11 -1.88
CA ALA A 32 -10.37 -8.52 -1.17
C ALA A 32 -11.68 -9.31 -1.37
N ASP A 33 -11.91 -9.84 -2.58
CA ASP A 33 -13.13 -10.60 -2.93
C ASP A 33 -13.18 -11.97 -2.24
N GLU A 34 -12.02 -12.64 -2.10
CA GLU A 34 -11.89 -13.89 -1.34
C GLU A 34 -12.13 -13.68 0.16
N LEU A 35 -11.69 -12.52 0.66
CA LEU A 35 -11.86 -12.13 2.06
C LEU A 35 -13.34 -11.83 2.35
N ASP A 36 -14.00 -11.03 1.51
CA ASP A 36 -15.42 -10.70 1.61
C ASP A 36 -16.32 -11.96 1.56
N SER A 37 -16.00 -12.90 0.67
CA SER A 37 -16.74 -14.17 0.57
C SER A 37 -16.56 -15.04 1.81
N ALA A 38 -15.34 -15.14 2.33
CA ALA A 38 -15.04 -15.92 3.54
C ALA A 38 -15.72 -15.35 4.80
N PHE A 39 -15.81 -14.03 4.90
CA PHE A 39 -16.50 -13.38 6.02
C PHE A 39 -18.03 -13.48 5.91
N LYS A 40 -18.60 -13.39 4.71
CA LYS A 40 -20.04 -13.63 4.50
C LYS A 40 -20.44 -15.07 4.83
N GLU A 41 -19.60 -16.05 4.50
CA GLU A 41 -19.80 -17.44 4.93
C GLU A 41 -19.74 -17.57 6.46
N LEU A 42 -18.79 -16.88 7.10
CA LEU A 42 -18.70 -16.87 8.56
C LEU A 42 -19.97 -16.26 9.17
N GLU A 43 -20.43 -15.12 8.69
CA GLU A 43 -21.66 -14.47 9.17
C GLU A 43 -22.90 -15.35 8.98
N ALA A 44 -23.03 -16.01 7.82
CA ALA A 44 -24.15 -16.91 7.54
C ALA A 44 -24.14 -18.17 8.43
N GLN A 45 -22.96 -18.65 8.85
CA GLN A 45 -22.84 -19.80 9.76
C GLN A 45 -23.34 -19.49 11.17
N TYR A 46 -23.29 -18.23 11.60
CA TYR A 46 -23.68 -17.80 12.96
C TYR A 46 -24.99 -17.01 13.01
N GLU A 47 -25.68 -16.84 11.86
CA GLU A 47 -26.91 -16.05 11.71
C GLU A 47 -28.10 -16.56 12.58
N GLY A 48 -27.99 -17.76 13.15
CA GLY A 48 -28.99 -18.36 14.04
C GLY A 48 -28.83 -18.07 15.54
N GLU A 49 -27.66 -17.62 15.99
CA GLU A 49 -27.33 -17.46 17.43
C GLU A 49 -27.04 -15.98 17.79
N ILE A 50 -28.14 -15.22 17.92
CA ILE A 50 -28.30 -14.02 18.77
C ILE A 50 -27.27 -12.87 18.60
N SER A 51 -27.69 -11.89 17.79
CA SER A 51 -27.13 -10.56 17.48
C SER A 51 -26.55 -9.69 18.62
N ARG A 52 -26.74 -10.02 19.91
CA ARG A 52 -26.23 -9.20 21.04
C ARG A 52 -24.96 -9.76 21.68
N GLU A 53 -24.84 -11.08 21.79
CA GLU A 53 -23.59 -11.71 22.22
C GLU A 53 -22.56 -11.70 21.10
N MET A 54 -22.99 -11.85 19.84
CA MET A 54 -22.15 -11.68 18.65
C MET A 54 -21.61 -10.24 18.51
N ALA A 55 -22.40 -9.21 18.79
CA ALA A 55 -21.92 -7.82 18.76
C ALA A 55 -20.92 -7.53 19.89
N ASN A 56 -21.15 -8.08 21.09
CA ASN A 56 -20.24 -7.94 22.22
C ASN A 56 -18.95 -8.77 22.05
N ALA A 57 -19.04 -9.95 21.44
CA ALA A 57 -17.90 -10.78 21.07
C ALA A 57 -17.11 -10.14 19.93
N LYS A 58 -17.79 -9.58 18.92
CA LYS A 58 -17.18 -8.80 17.84
C LYS A 58 -16.42 -7.62 18.41
N ALA A 59 -17.00 -6.84 19.33
CA ALA A 59 -16.32 -5.73 20.00
C ALA A 59 -15.09 -6.20 20.81
N LYS A 60 -15.22 -7.26 21.62
CA LYS A 60 -14.10 -7.81 22.39
C LYS A 60 -12.96 -8.35 21.53
N VAL A 61 -13.27 -9.03 20.43
CA VAL A 61 -12.29 -9.56 19.48
C VAL A 61 -11.66 -8.42 18.68
N PHE A 62 -12.44 -7.39 18.30
CA PHE A 62 -11.92 -6.17 17.68
C PHE A 62 -10.95 -5.41 18.59
N ASP A 63 -11.28 -5.28 19.86
CA ASP A 63 -10.47 -4.56 20.85
C ASP A 63 -9.18 -5.30 21.24
N ASN A 64 -9.15 -6.63 21.07
CA ASN A 64 -7.98 -7.48 21.32
C ASN A 64 -7.14 -7.74 20.07
N LEU A 65 -7.58 -7.31 18.89
CA LEU A 65 -6.81 -7.42 17.66
C LEU A 65 -5.70 -6.37 17.63
N ASP A 66 -4.59 -6.75 17.00
CA ASP A 66 -3.48 -5.86 16.71
C ASP A 66 -3.95 -4.58 15.98
N PRO A 67 -3.48 -3.37 16.36
CA PRO A 67 -3.92 -2.10 15.77
C PRO A 67 -3.77 -2.05 14.24
N HIS A 68 -2.73 -2.66 13.68
CA HIS A 68 -2.51 -2.72 12.23
C HIS A 68 -3.54 -3.62 11.53
N VAL A 69 -4.06 -4.63 12.22
CA VAL A 69 -5.14 -5.51 11.74
C VAL A 69 -6.50 -4.82 11.89
N GLN A 70 -6.72 -4.08 12.97
CA GLN A 70 -7.93 -3.27 13.16
C GLN A 70 -8.10 -2.19 12.08
N ASP A 71 -7.01 -1.51 11.70
CA ASP A 71 -7.05 -0.48 10.66
C ASP A 71 -7.33 -1.06 9.27
N ARG A 72 -6.86 -2.29 9.01
CA ARG A 72 -7.15 -3.04 7.78
C ARG A 72 -8.60 -3.55 7.73
N LEU A 73 -9.18 -3.88 8.89
CA LEU A 73 -10.57 -4.33 9.05
C LEU A 73 -11.58 -3.18 9.08
N LYS A 74 -11.22 -1.98 9.57
CA LYS A 74 -12.13 -0.81 9.58
C LYS A 74 -12.51 -0.29 8.20
N ALA A 75 -11.80 -0.70 7.15
CA ALA A 75 -12.23 -0.46 5.78
C ALA A 75 -13.57 -1.15 5.44
N TYR A 76 -14.05 -2.10 6.26
CA TYR A 76 -15.23 -2.92 5.97
C TYR A 76 -16.55 -2.50 6.63
N ASP A 77 -16.59 -1.46 7.49
CA ASP A 77 -17.85 -1.04 8.12
C ASP A 77 -18.56 0.07 7.33
N THR A 78 -18.89 -0.22 6.06
CA THR A 78 -19.54 0.73 5.14
C THR A 78 -21.05 0.87 5.36
N GLN A 79 -21.59 0.51 6.53
CA GLN A 79 -23.03 0.59 6.80
C GLN A 79 -23.46 1.52 7.95
N SER A 80 -22.52 2.18 8.63
CA SER A 80 -22.85 3.19 9.66
C SER A 80 -21.94 4.41 9.53
N GLY A 81 -22.30 5.35 8.65
CA GLY A 81 -21.79 6.72 8.65
C GLY A 81 -20.27 6.88 8.61
N GLU A 82 -19.67 6.71 7.42
CA GLU A 82 -18.30 7.08 7.03
C GLU A 82 -17.34 7.38 8.20
N VAL A 83 -16.76 6.34 8.79
CA VAL A 83 -15.64 6.48 9.73
C VAL A 83 -14.42 6.94 8.93
N LEU A 84 -13.83 8.08 9.31
CA LEU A 84 -12.60 8.57 8.68
C LEU A 84 -11.44 7.60 8.97
N ASN A 85 -10.61 7.30 7.99
CA ASN A 85 -9.38 6.52 8.21
C ASN A 85 -8.29 7.36 8.93
N LYS A 86 -7.16 6.73 9.33
CA LYS A 86 -6.09 7.42 10.07
C LYS A 86 -5.56 8.65 9.32
N PHE A 87 -5.30 8.51 8.02
CA PHE A 87 -4.85 9.61 7.15
C PHE A 87 -5.83 10.79 7.16
N GLU A 88 -7.13 10.52 7.03
CA GLU A 88 -8.19 11.53 7.01
C GLU A 88 -8.34 12.25 8.35
N ARG A 89 -8.23 11.50 9.46
CA ARG A 89 -8.24 12.08 10.82
C ARG A 89 -7.03 12.99 11.03
N LEU A 90 -5.84 12.56 10.62
CA LEU A 90 -4.62 13.36 10.71
C LEU A 90 -4.71 14.62 9.82
N LEU A 91 -5.20 14.50 8.59
CA LEU A 91 -5.40 15.64 7.71
C LEU A 91 -6.34 16.67 8.36
N LEU A 92 -7.46 16.23 8.94
CA LEU A 92 -8.37 17.14 9.66
C LEU A 92 -7.73 17.75 10.90
N ALA A 93 -6.95 16.99 11.68
CA ALA A 93 -6.28 17.51 12.86
C ALA A 93 -5.29 18.63 12.50
N VAL A 94 -4.46 18.40 11.47
CA VAL A 94 -3.54 19.44 10.95
C VAL A 94 -4.31 20.60 10.36
N THR A 95 -5.39 20.35 9.61
CA THR A 95 -6.24 21.42 9.06
C THR A 95 -6.83 22.30 10.14
N ARG A 96 -7.31 21.71 11.24
CA ARG A 96 -7.83 22.44 12.39
C ARG A 96 -6.76 23.31 13.04
N HIS A 97 -5.55 22.78 13.17
CA HIS A 97 -4.43 23.52 13.74
C HIS A 97 -4.01 24.70 12.85
N GLU A 98 -3.71 24.44 11.57
CA GLU A 98 -3.21 25.44 10.63
C GLU A 98 -4.23 26.53 10.29
N LEU A 99 -5.53 26.19 10.31
CA LEU A 99 -6.61 27.13 10.00
C LEU A 99 -7.32 27.68 11.24
N ASP A 100 -6.79 27.52 12.45
CA ASP A 100 -7.45 27.98 13.68
C ASP A 100 -7.79 29.48 13.64
N GLU A 101 -6.88 30.30 13.11
CA GLU A 101 -7.10 31.75 12.94
C GLU A 101 -7.93 32.11 11.68
N HIS A 102 -8.08 31.17 10.74
CA HIS A 102 -8.68 31.41 9.42
C HIS A 102 -10.09 30.83 9.28
N ALA A 103 -10.47 29.85 10.09
CA ALA A 103 -11.69 29.08 9.95
C ALA A 103 -12.36 28.78 11.29
N THR A 104 -13.67 28.56 11.24
CA THR A 104 -14.45 28.12 12.40
C THR A 104 -14.94 26.70 12.17
N PHE A 105 -14.46 25.76 12.99
CA PHE A 105 -14.78 24.33 12.86
C PHE A 105 -16.04 23.94 13.63
N GLU A 106 -16.83 23.04 13.06
CA GLU A 106 -18.05 22.49 13.67
C GLU A 106 -17.81 21.03 14.10
N GLY A 107 -18.11 20.70 15.36
CA GLY A 107 -17.98 19.35 15.91
C GLY A 107 -16.58 18.75 15.72
N GLU A 108 -16.50 17.56 15.11
CA GLU A 108 -15.27 16.83 14.79
C GLU A 108 -14.42 17.48 13.68
N GLY A 109 -14.83 18.64 13.14
CA GLY A 109 -14.09 19.38 12.12
C GLY A 109 -14.29 18.91 10.68
N ARG A 110 -15.17 17.93 10.44
CA ARG A 110 -15.60 17.51 9.09
C ARG A 110 -16.33 18.61 8.32
N THR A 111 -16.85 19.61 9.03
CA THR A 111 -17.45 20.80 8.45
C THR A 111 -16.84 22.02 9.11
N PHE A 112 -16.52 23.05 8.32
CA PHE A 112 -15.98 24.30 8.83
C PHE A 112 -16.34 25.46 7.91
N VAL A 113 -16.28 26.68 8.44
CA VAL A 113 -16.44 27.91 7.66
C VAL A 113 -15.08 28.59 7.55
N LEU A 114 -14.55 28.68 6.34
CA LEU A 114 -13.34 29.45 6.05
C LEU A 114 -13.70 30.93 5.97
N ASN A 115 -13.30 31.68 7.00
CA ASN A 115 -13.62 33.11 7.13
C ASN A 115 -12.67 33.96 6.29
N GLN A 116 -11.37 33.60 6.31
CA GLN A 116 -10.33 34.24 5.52
C GLN A 116 -9.49 33.16 4.85
N SER A 117 -9.36 33.24 3.53
CA SER A 117 -8.54 32.26 2.82
C SER A 117 -7.06 32.66 2.85
N PRO A 118 -6.15 31.76 3.29
CA PRO A 118 -4.71 32.00 3.21
C PRO A 118 -4.17 31.82 1.77
N VAL A 119 -4.96 31.25 0.85
CA VAL A 119 -4.59 31.04 -0.56
C VAL A 119 -5.64 31.58 -1.52
N LYS A 120 -5.18 32.17 -2.62
CA LYS A 120 -6.07 32.83 -3.60
C LYS A 120 -7.06 31.86 -4.27
N ASP A 121 -6.65 30.62 -4.48
CA ASP A 121 -7.42 29.62 -5.22
C ASP A 121 -8.34 28.78 -4.31
N ALA A 122 -8.48 29.14 -3.03
CA ALA A 122 -9.49 28.58 -2.15
C ALA A 122 -10.54 29.66 -1.81
N PRO A 123 -11.80 29.51 -2.25
CA PRO A 123 -12.87 30.46 -1.92
C PRO A 123 -13.21 30.42 -0.42
N THR A 124 -13.58 31.56 0.15
CA THR A 124 -14.15 31.60 1.51
C THR A 124 -15.57 31.02 1.54
N GLY A 125 -16.04 30.63 2.71
CA GLY A 125 -17.36 30.04 2.89
C GLY A 125 -17.32 28.67 3.56
N ARG A 126 -18.42 27.93 3.48
CA ARG A 126 -18.56 26.63 4.15
C ARG A 126 -17.82 25.54 3.38
N TYR A 127 -17.13 24.67 4.11
CA TYR A 127 -16.43 23.50 3.61
C TYR A 127 -16.94 22.23 4.29
N PHE A 128 -16.90 21.12 3.56
CA PHE A 128 -17.20 19.80 4.09
C PHE A 128 -16.17 18.76 3.62
N PHE A 129 -15.82 17.81 4.48
CA PHE A 129 -14.85 16.75 4.21
C PHE A 129 -15.47 15.39 4.49
N LYS A 130 -15.55 14.55 3.44
CA LYS A 130 -16.14 13.20 3.46
C LYS A 130 -17.36 13.17 4.38
N SER A 131 -18.39 13.91 4.03
CA SER A 131 -19.65 13.96 4.76
C SER A 131 -20.75 14.22 3.75
N GLN A 132 -22.01 14.19 4.20
CA GLN A 132 -23.12 14.53 3.30
C GLN A 132 -22.89 15.91 2.70
N PRO A 133 -22.96 16.04 1.36
CA PRO A 133 -22.80 17.33 0.70
C PRO A 133 -23.78 18.36 1.26
N LEU A 134 -23.25 19.54 1.55
CA LEU A 134 -24.04 20.66 2.07
C LEU A 134 -24.29 21.67 0.95
N ASP A 135 -25.50 22.24 0.92
CA ASP A 135 -25.85 23.29 -0.03
C ASP A 135 -24.94 24.52 0.14
N ASN A 136 -24.47 25.08 -0.98
CA ASN A 136 -23.54 26.20 -1.02
C ASN A 136 -22.24 26.00 -0.23
N ALA A 137 -21.77 24.75 -0.11
CA ALA A 137 -20.49 24.42 0.52
C ALA A 137 -19.47 23.87 -0.49
N HIS A 138 -18.20 24.13 -0.24
CA HIS A 138 -17.06 23.63 -0.98
C HIS A 138 -16.62 22.26 -0.44
N GLN A 139 -16.30 21.32 -1.32
CA GLN A 139 -15.72 20.06 -0.89
C GLN A 139 -14.24 20.27 -0.55
N TYR A 140 -13.85 19.99 0.69
CA TYR A 140 -12.44 19.92 1.09
C TYR A 140 -11.81 18.66 0.49
N ARG A 141 -10.71 18.81 -0.24
CA ARG A 141 -10.02 17.72 -0.94
C ARG A 141 -8.53 17.81 -0.66
N TYR A 142 -7.89 16.68 -0.42
CA TYR A 142 -6.44 16.61 -0.19
C TYR A 142 -5.61 17.22 -1.33
N ALA A 143 -5.99 16.95 -2.59
CA ALA A 143 -5.34 17.55 -3.77
C ALA A 143 -5.81 18.98 -4.07
N GLY A 144 -6.64 19.57 -3.21
CA GLY A 144 -7.14 20.94 -3.36
C GLY A 144 -6.15 21.98 -2.83
N PRO A 145 -6.22 23.23 -3.31
CA PRO A 145 -5.25 24.28 -2.96
C PRO A 145 -5.19 24.58 -1.46
N LEU A 146 -6.33 24.55 -0.76
CA LEU A 146 -6.35 24.77 0.69
C LEU A 146 -5.66 23.65 1.46
N ALA A 147 -5.85 22.39 1.07
CA ALA A 147 -5.22 21.26 1.75
C ALA A 147 -3.72 21.17 1.47
N GLN A 148 -3.31 21.43 0.23
CA GLN A 148 -1.89 21.53 -0.11
C GLN A 148 -1.20 22.62 0.71
N HIS A 149 -1.80 23.79 0.82
CA HIS A 149 -1.27 24.86 1.66
C HIS A 149 -1.15 24.45 3.13
N VAL A 150 -2.21 23.88 3.72
CA VAL A 150 -2.18 23.36 5.10
C VAL A 150 -1.02 22.38 5.31
N VAL A 151 -0.86 21.41 4.42
CA VAL A 151 0.19 20.38 4.54
C VAL A 151 1.57 20.99 4.36
N GLU A 152 1.78 21.83 3.35
CA GLU A 152 3.06 22.50 3.11
C GLU A 152 3.46 23.41 4.28
N THR A 153 2.54 24.23 4.78
CA THR A 153 2.81 25.10 5.93
C THR A 153 3.13 24.29 7.17
N SER A 154 2.36 23.24 7.46
CA SER A 154 2.57 22.39 8.64
C SER A 154 3.97 21.77 8.69
N LYS A 155 4.53 21.40 7.54
CA LYS A 155 5.88 20.80 7.42
C LYS A 155 7.01 21.81 7.63
N THR A 156 6.70 23.10 7.60
CA THR A 156 7.70 24.19 7.69
C THR A 156 7.72 24.88 9.06
N HIS A 157 6.86 24.47 9.99
CA HIS A 157 6.87 25.03 11.34
C HIS A 157 8.17 24.74 12.07
N ASP A 158 8.62 25.71 12.85
CA ASP A 158 9.73 25.51 13.78
C ASP A 158 9.24 24.71 14.99
N THR A 159 9.55 23.41 14.99
CA THR A 159 9.21 22.47 16.07
C THR A 159 10.47 22.06 16.83
N PRO A 160 10.99 22.92 17.73
CA PRO A 160 12.20 22.59 18.47
C PRO A 160 11.98 21.37 19.37
N ALA A 161 13.02 20.57 19.56
CA ALA A 161 13.01 19.44 20.47
C ALA A 161 12.57 19.87 21.88
N ARG A 162 11.47 19.30 22.37
CA ARG A 162 10.88 19.58 23.68
C ARG A 162 10.48 18.28 24.37
N GLU A 163 10.21 18.35 25.67
CA GLU A 163 9.58 17.26 26.40
C GLU A 163 8.07 17.27 26.16
N LEU A 164 7.51 16.18 25.64
CA LEU A 164 6.08 15.96 25.51
C LEU A 164 5.60 14.95 26.56
N ILE A 165 4.51 15.28 27.24
CA ILE A 165 3.88 14.39 28.22
C ILE A 165 2.60 13.83 27.60
N PHE A 166 2.59 12.52 27.40
CA PHE A 166 1.47 11.78 26.84
C PHE A 166 0.67 11.11 27.95
N SER A 167 -0.67 11.13 27.87
CA SER A 167 -1.54 10.52 28.88
C SER A 167 -2.18 9.23 28.36
N LEU A 168 -2.10 8.16 29.16
CA LEU A 168 -2.81 6.92 28.88
C LEU A 168 -4.32 7.06 29.11
N GLY A 169 -4.73 7.79 30.15
CA GLY A 169 -6.12 7.95 30.54
C GLY A 169 -6.94 8.91 29.68
N GLN A 170 -6.29 9.89 29.03
CA GLN A 170 -6.95 10.81 28.08
C GLN A 170 -6.91 10.31 26.62
N SER A 171 -6.15 9.24 26.35
CA SER A 171 -6.14 8.58 25.04
C SER A 171 -7.35 7.67 24.88
N GLU A 172 -8.04 7.78 23.73
CA GLU A 172 -9.16 6.90 23.38
C GLU A 172 -8.71 5.44 23.27
N ARG A 173 -7.50 5.22 22.76
CA ARG A 173 -6.94 3.89 22.49
C ARG A 173 -5.51 3.83 23.01
N VAL A 174 -5.19 2.74 23.70
CA VAL A 174 -3.86 2.47 24.24
C VAL A 174 -3.60 0.98 24.15
N SER A 175 -2.57 0.60 23.39
CA SER A 175 -2.11 -0.79 23.26
C SER A 175 -1.55 -1.32 24.59
N SER A 176 -1.59 -2.64 24.77
CA SER A 176 -1.07 -3.29 25.99
C SER A 176 0.43 -3.07 26.18
N SER A 177 1.18 -3.01 25.08
CA SER A 177 2.62 -2.68 25.03
C SER A 177 2.89 -1.27 25.57
N ILE A 178 2.10 -0.26 25.17
CA ILE A 178 2.24 1.11 25.67
C ILE A 178 1.79 1.27 27.12
N ARG A 179 0.76 0.53 27.57
CA ARG A 179 0.37 0.52 29.00
C ARG A 179 1.53 0.07 29.90
N ALA A 180 2.38 -0.84 29.42
CA ALA A 180 3.55 -1.29 30.17
C ALA A 180 4.65 -0.22 30.31
N LEU A 181 4.54 0.90 29.57
CA LEU A 181 5.46 2.04 29.66
C LEU A 181 4.94 3.16 30.57
N GLU A 182 3.87 2.93 31.35
CA GLU A 182 3.38 3.89 32.33
C GLU A 182 4.50 4.40 33.25
N GLY A 183 4.62 5.72 33.39
CA GLY A 183 5.66 6.36 34.19
C GLY A 183 7.06 6.34 33.57
N THR A 184 7.22 5.76 32.38
CA THR A 184 8.50 5.73 31.66
C THR A 184 8.72 7.03 30.88
N SER A 185 9.98 7.42 30.74
CA SER A 185 10.44 8.51 29.88
C SER A 185 11.62 8.10 29.04
N GLY A 186 11.86 8.86 27.99
CA GLY A 186 12.97 8.64 27.08
C GLY A 186 13.05 9.72 26.01
N GLU A 187 13.86 9.46 25.00
CA GLU A 187 13.99 10.28 23.81
C GLU A 187 13.58 9.44 22.61
N LEU A 188 12.94 10.05 21.62
CA LEU A 188 12.59 9.39 20.36
C LEU A 188 12.95 10.28 19.19
N THR A 189 13.25 9.64 18.06
CA THR A 189 13.60 10.31 16.81
C THR A 189 12.84 9.68 15.66
N VAL A 190 12.46 10.50 14.68
CA VAL A 190 11.76 10.08 13.48
C VAL A 190 12.48 10.65 12.28
N ASN A 191 12.87 9.74 11.37
CA ASN A 191 13.44 10.07 10.07
C ASN A 191 12.53 9.53 8.97
N LEU A 192 12.64 10.09 7.77
CA LEU A 192 12.06 9.55 6.55
C LEU A 192 13.20 9.02 5.68
N VAL A 193 13.20 7.72 5.40
CA VAL A 193 14.11 7.14 4.39
C VAL A 193 13.37 7.03 3.07
N THR A 194 13.98 7.54 2.00
CA THR A 194 13.43 7.47 0.64
C THR A 194 14.40 6.72 -0.25
N PHE A 195 13.93 5.60 -0.82
CA PHE A 195 14.62 4.82 -1.83
C PHE A 195 14.19 5.31 -3.21
N ARG A 196 15.14 5.84 -3.98
CA ARG A 196 14.91 6.28 -5.36
C ARG A 196 15.35 5.21 -6.33
N MET A 197 14.44 4.84 -7.22
CA MET A 197 14.57 3.78 -8.20
C MET A 197 14.25 4.33 -9.58
N ARG A 198 14.73 3.65 -10.62
CA ARG A 198 14.27 3.89 -11.99
C ARG A 198 13.45 2.72 -12.46
N ALA A 199 12.27 3.01 -13.00
CA ALA A 199 11.43 2.03 -13.67
C ALA A 199 10.96 2.62 -15.01
N HIS A 200 11.35 2.00 -16.12
CA HIS A 200 10.77 2.29 -17.44
C HIS A 200 10.79 3.77 -17.86
N ASP A 201 11.86 4.50 -17.50
CA ASP A 201 12.07 5.94 -17.72
C ASP A 201 11.31 6.89 -16.75
N GLU A 202 10.66 6.35 -15.72
CA GLU A 202 10.09 7.10 -14.60
C GLU A 202 10.95 6.93 -13.34
N ASP A 203 11.17 8.03 -12.62
CA ASP A 203 11.76 8.00 -11.29
C ASP A 203 10.66 7.56 -10.30
N VAL A 204 10.83 6.37 -9.73
CA VAL A 204 9.92 5.81 -8.73
C VAL A 204 10.58 5.96 -7.37
N THR A 205 9.85 6.49 -6.40
CA THR A 205 10.33 6.63 -5.04
C THR A 205 9.48 5.82 -4.09
N GLU A 206 10.12 5.16 -3.14
CA GLU A 206 9.45 4.50 -2.02
C GLU A 206 10.00 5.06 -0.72
N SER A 207 9.13 5.57 0.14
CA SER A 207 9.50 6.21 1.39
C SER A 207 8.95 5.45 2.59
N TYR A 208 9.77 5.32 3.62
CA TYR A 208 9.43 4.65 4.88
C TYR A 208 9.79 5.54 6.05
N MET A 209 8.98 5.47 7.11
CA MET A 209 9.39 6.04 8.38
C MET A 209 10.53 5.18 8.96
N LEU A 210 11.50 5.86 9.55
CA LEU A 210 12.64 5.25 10.23
C LEU A 210 12.69 5.88 11.61
N ALA A 211 11.99 5.26 12.55
CA ALA A 211 11.80 5.79 13.88
C ALA A 211 12.29 4.81 14.96
N GLY A 212 12.60 5.38 16.12
CA GLY A 212 12.87 4.60 17.32
C GLY A 212 12.99 5.48 18.55
N ALA A 213 12.85 4.85 19.71
CA ALA A 213 12.98 5.51 21.00
C ALA A 213 13.97 4.77 21.91
N LEU A 214 14.64 5.54 22.75
CA LEU A 214 15.50 5.04 23.80
C LEU A 214 14.96 5.56 25.13
N THR A 215 14.56 4.65 26.00
CA THR A 215 14.13 4.99 27.36
C THR A 215 15.31 5.44 28.21
N ASP A 216 15.05 6.16 29.30
CA ASP A 216 16.11 6.64 30.21
C ASP A 216 16.86 5.48 30.90
N ASP A 217 16.25 4.29 31.00
CA ASP A 217 16.90 3.06 31.50
C ASP A 217 17.66 2.27 30.41
N GLY A 218 17.70 2.78 29.18
CA GLY A 218 18.53 2.27 28.08
C GLY A 218 17.87 1.18 27.22
N ARG A 219 16.56 0.97 27.34
CA ARG A 219 15.80 0.05 26.48
C ARG A 219 15.49 0.71 25.13
N TRP A 220 15.81 -0.01 24.05
CA TRP A 220 15.39 0.37 22.70
C TRP A 220 13.92 0.00 22.45
N LEU A 221 13.19 0.91 21.85
CA LEU A 221 11.82 0.75 21.35
C LEU A 221 11.82 1.04 19.85
N ASP A 222 11.21 0.17 19.07
CA ASP A 222 11.18 0.27 17.61
C ASP A 222 10.11 1.26 17.11
N GLU A 223 9.95 1.29 15.79
CA GLU A 223 9.02 2.17 15.07
C GLU A 223 7.56 1.98 15.49
N GLU A 224 7.14 0.76 15.85
CA GLU A 224 5.77 0.49 16.27
C GLU A 224 5.46 1.16 17.62
N TYR A 225 6.39 1.05 18.57
CA TYR A 225 6.29 1.78 19.83
C TYR A 225 6.28 3.29 19.62
N VAL A 226 7.10 3.83 18.71
CA VAL A 226 7.10 5.27 18.44
C VAL A 226 5.75 5.71 17.85
N ALA A 227 5.20 4.95 16.91
CA ALA A 227 3.89 5.25 16.33
C ALA A 227 2.79 5.22 17.39
N ASP A 228 2.77 4.21 18.26
CA ASP A 228 1.78 4.10 19.32
C ASP A 228 1.94 5.21 20.39
N ILE A 229 3.16 5.61 20.73
CA ILE A 229 3.41 6.75 21.64
C ILE A 229 2.88 8.05 21.03
N LEU A 230 3.15 8.30 19.75
CA LEU A 230 2.71 9.51 19.04
C LEU A 230 1.19 9.56 18.80
N ASP A 231 0.53 8.40 18.80
CA ASP A 231 -0.94 8.31 18.74
C ASP A 231 -1.61 8.64 20.10
N LEU A 232 -0.85 8.76 21.19
CA LEU A 232 -1.40 9.16 22.49
C LEU A 232 -1.75 10.65 22.56
N ALA A 233 -2.69 10.99 23.45
CA ALA A 233 -3.01 12.37 23.78
C ALA A 233 -1.82 13.06 24.47
N CYS A 234 -1.21 14.03 23.79
CA CYS A 234 -0.25 14.94 24.40
C CYS A 234 -0.99 15.97 25.27
N ILE A 235 -0.74 15.92 26.58
CA ILE A 235 -1.45 16.75 27.58
C ILE A 235 -0.60 17.93 28.07
N GLU A 236 0.71 17.87 27.90
CA GLU A 236 1.62 18.94 28.31
C GLU A 236 2.87 18.97 27.40
N VAL A 237 3.32 20.20 27.10
CA VAL A 237 4.54 20.47 26.34
C VAL A 237 5.49 21.27 27.20
N GLY A 238 6.71 20.79 27.36
CA GLY A 238 7.77 21.46 28.10
C GLY A 238 8.04 22.86 27.56
N GLY A 239 8.19 23.82 28.48
CA GLY A 239 8.37 25.24 28.12
C GLY A 239 9.74 25.58 27.53
N GLN A 240 10.75 24.71 27.70
CA GLN A 240 12.12 24.93 27.24
C GLN A 240 12.54 23.85 26.24
N PRO A 241 13.33 24.20 25.20
CA PRO A 241 13.96 23.22 24.35
C PRO A 241 14.87 22.28 25.15
N VAL A 242 14.97 21.03 24.69
CA VAL A 242 15.87 20.01 25.23
C VAL A 242 16.95 19.70 24.20
N GLU A 243 18.20 19.58 24.65
CA GLU A 243 19.28 19.06 23.81
C GLU A 243 19.24 17.54 23.83
N ILE A 244 19.20 16.93 22.64
CA ILE A 244 19.17 15.47 22.48
C ILE A 244 20.35 15.05 21.61
N ASP A 245 21.12 14.08 22.09
CA ASP A 245 22.24 13.51 21.35
C ASP A 245 21.74 12.44 20.37
N GLU A 246 21.54 12.85 19.12
CA GLU A 246 21.06 11.99 18.04
C GLU A 246 21.98 10.80 17.74
N SER A 247 23.27 10.87 18.12
CA SER A 247 24.23 9.79 17.88
C SER A 247 23.86 8.50 18.63
N ARG A 248 23.05 8.62 19.69
CA ARG A 248 22.52 7.49 20.47
C ARG A 248 21.60 6.58 19.66
N PHE A 249 20.93 7.10 18.63
CA PHE A 249 20.01 6.34 17.78
C PHE A 249 20.70 5.72 16.57
N THR A 250 21.85 6.26 16.15
CA THR A 250 22.49 5.95 14.86
C THR A 250 22.67 4.45 14.63
N SER A 251 23.23 3.70 15.59
CA SER A 251 23.47 2.26 15.40
C SER A 251 22.17 1.46 15.19
N HIS A 252 21.10 1.84 15.89
CA HIS A 252 19.81 1.14 15.77
C HIS A 252 19.11 1.50 14.47
N LEU A 253 19.10 2.79 14.10
CA LEU A 253 18.49 3.25 12.85
C LEU A 253 19.26 2.76 11.62
N ASP A 254 20.60 2.69 11.68
CA ASP A 254 21.42 2.13 10.60
C ASP A 254 21.10 0.65 10.37
N THR A 255 20.89 -0.10 11.45
CA THR A 255 20.49 -1.51 11.38
C THR A 255 19.13 -1.64 10.70
N ARG A 256 18.13 -0.87 11.16
CA ARG A 256 16.78 -0.90 10.60
C ARG A 256 16.75 -0.43 9.14
N ARG A 257 17.52 0.60 8.78
CA ARG A 257 17.68 1.07 7.40
C ARG A 257 18.24 -0.02 6.50
N ALA A 258 19.27 -0.76 6.96
CA ALA A 258 19.84 -1.85 6.18
C ALA A 258 18.88 -3.04 5.98
N GLU A 259 17.96 -3.28 6.93
CA GLU A 259 16.87 -4.26 6.77
C GLU A 259 15.86 -3.79 5.71
N LEU A 260 15.42 -2.55 5.79
CA LEU A 260 14.52 -1.94 4.81
C LEU A 260 15.14 -1.97 3.41
N GLU A 261 16.42 -1.61 3.28
CA GLU A 261 17.14 -1.66 2.01
C GLU A 261 17.11 -3.06 1.39
N LYS A 262 17.38 -4.10 2.19
CA LYS A 262 17.30 -5.50 1.72
C LYS A 262 15.89 -5.91 1.33
N GLU A 263 14.88 -5.45 2.06
CA GLU A 263 13.49 -5.74 1.74
C GLU A 263 13.08 -5.11 0.39
N VAL A 264 13.41 -3.83 0.20
CA VAL A 264 13.16 -3.07 -1.03
C VAL A 264 13.89 -3.73 -2.21
N GLN A 265 15.18 -4.00 -2.09
CA GLN A 265 15.96 -4.69 -3.12
C GLN A 265 15.39 -6.07 -3.45
N GLY A 266 15.02 -6.85 -2.42
CA GLY A 266 14.45 -8.18 -2.60
C GLY A 266 13.10 -8.16 -3.30
N ARG A 267 12.23 -7.20 -2.98
CA ARG A 267 10.91 -7.03 -3.61
C ARG A 267 11.05 -6.58 -5.07
N ASN A 268 11.93 -5.62 -5.33
CA ASN A 268 12.23 -5.13 -6.67
C ASN A 268 12.81 -6.23 -7.57
N SER A 269 13.81 -6.96 -7.09
CA SER A 269 14.39 -8.09 -7.81
C SER A 269 13.32 -9.09 -8.23
N ARG A 270 12.47 -9.52 -7.29
CA ARG A 270 11.37 -10.48 -7.59
C ARG A 270 10.39 -9.94 -8.61
N TYR A 271 10.03 -8.66 -8.53
CA TYR A 271 9.14 -8.03 -9.50
C TYR A 271 9.74 -8.09 -10.91
N TYR A 272 11.01 -7.70 -11.06
CA TYR A 272 11.67 -7.71 -12.35
C TYR A 272 11.96 -9.12 -12.89
N ASP A 273 12.32 -10.07 -12.03
CA ASP A 273 12.48 -11.49 -12.43
C ASP A 273 11.16 -12.03 -13.02
N GLN A 274 10.02 -11.68 -12.43
CA GLN A 274 8.70 -12.05 -12.96
C GLN A 274 8.41 -11.37 -14.30
N GLN A 275 8.77 -10.09 -14.46
CA GLN A 275 8.62 -9.40 -15.75
C GLN A 275 9.50 -10.01 -16.84
N GLU A 276 10.75 -10.39 -16.52
CA GLU A 276 11.65 -11.09 -17.43
C GLU A 276 11.04 -12.44 -17.86
N GLU A 277 10.52 -13.22 -16.92
CA GLU A 277 9.91 -14.52 -17.22
C GLU A 277 8.68 -14.36 -18.13
N LEU A 278 7.83 -13.36 -17.88
CA LEU A 278 6.67 -13.06 -18.73
C LEU A 278 7.10 -12.68 -20.16
N LEU A 279 8.13 -11.86 -20.30
CA LEU A 279 8.69 -11.50 -21.61
C LEU A 279 9.30 -12.70 -22.32
N TYR A 280 10.01 -13.55 -21.58
CA TYR A 280 10.58 -14.78 -22.12
C TYR A 280 9.51 -15.73 -22.65
N ARG A 281 8.42 -15.94 -21.89
CA ARG A 281 7.26 -16.74 -22.32
C ARG A 281 6.58 -16.12 -23.55
N ASN A 282 6.31 -14.83 -23.52
CA ASN A 282 5.77 -14.10 -24.68
C ASN A 282 6.66 -14.23 -25.92
N GLN A 283 7.99 -14.24 -25.74
CA GLN A 283 8.95 -14.46 -26.83
C GLN A 283 8.87 -15.88 -27.39
N GLN A 284 8.75 -16.89 -26.51
CA GLN A 284 8.59 -18.29 -26.93
C GLN A 284 7.29 -18.50 -27.71
N ASP A 285 6.18 -17.94 -27.24
CA ASP A 285 4.88 -18.07 -27.89
C ASP A 285 4.88 -17.43 -29.28
N ARG A 286 5.39 -16.18 -29.38
CA ARG A 286 5.55 -15.51 -30.68
C ARG A 286 6.48 -16.28 -31.62
N LYS A 287 7.57 -16.84 -31.10
CA LYS A 287 8.48 -17.67 -31.90
C LYS A 287 7.76 -18.91 -32.45
N ALA A 288 6.98 -19.60 -31.61
CA ALA A 288 6.23 -20.78 -32.04
C ALA A 288 5.18 -20.43 -33.11
N GLU A 289 4.46 -19.32 -32.94
CA GLU A 289 3.49 -18.81 -33.92
C GLU A 289 4.14 -18.53 -35.28
N HIS A 290 5.26 -17.79 -35.29
CA HIS A 290 5.99 -17.48 -36.52
C HIS A 290 6.57 -18.74 -37.20
N GLU A 291 7.17 -19.66 -36.42
CA GLU A 291 7.69 -20.92 -36.96
C GLU A 291 6.56 -21.78 -37.56
N GLY A 292 5.36 -21.75 -36.97
CA GLY A 292 4.16 -22.37 -37.51
C GLY A 292 3.74 -21.78 -38.85
N ALA A 293 3.63 -20.45 -38.94
CA ALA A 293 3.25 -19.76 -40.17
C ALA A 293 4.24 -20.01 -41.32
N ILE A 294 5.55 -19.96 -41.04
CA ILE A 294 6.60 -20.25 -42.04
C ILE A 294 6.47 -21.69 -42.52
N ARG A 295 6.26 -22.65 -41.61
CA ARG A 295 6.08 -24.07 -41.96
C ARG A 295 4.87 -24.27 -42.88
N ASP A 296 3.76 -23.60 -42.59
CA ASP A 296 2.54 -23.66 -43.40
C ASP A 296 2.74 -23.06 -44.80
N TYR A 297 3.43 -21.92 -44.91
CA TYR A 297 3.76 -21.32 -46.20
C TYR A 297 4.68 -22.22 -47.03
N ARG A 298 5.71 -22.82 -46.41
CA ARG A 298 6.61 -23.78 -47.08
C ARG A 298 5.87 -25.06 -47.50
N ALA A 299 4.90 -25.53 -46.71
CA ALA A 299 4.06 -26.66 -47.09
C ALA A 299 3.19 -26.36 -48.32
N LYS A 300 2.54 -25.18 -48.34
CA LYS A 300 1.75 -24.70 -49.50
C LYS A 300 2.61 -24.49 -50.74
N GLU A 301 3.81 -23.94 -50.57
CA GLU A 301 4.81 -23.80 -51.65
C GLU A 301 5.14 -25.18 -52.25
N LYS A 302 5.48 -26.16 -51.41
CA LYS A 302 5.85 -27.52 -51.82
C LYS A 302 4.71 -28.21 -52.58
N GLU A 303 3.48 -28.09 -52.09
CA GLU A 303 2.31 -28.69 -52.75
C GLU A 303 2.02 -28.02 -54.10
N ALA A 304 2.07 -26.68 -54.17
CA ALA A 304 1.91 -25.96 -55.44
C ALA A 304 2.99 -26.34 -56.47
N ARG A 305 4.26 -26.51 -56.04
CA ARG A 305 5.35 -26.99 -56.91
C ARG A 305 5.12 -28.43 -57.38
N LYS A 306 4.58 -29.30 -56.52
CA LYS A 306 4.27 -30.69 -56.86
C LYS A 306 3.14 -30.74 -57.89
N LEU A 307 2.04 -30.02 -57.66
CA LEU A 307 0.93 -29.92 -58.60
C LEU A 307 1.37 -29.34 -59.95
N ALA A 308 2.23 -28.31 -59.95
CA ALA A 308 2.78 -27.74 -61.19
C ALA A 308 3.62 -28.74 -62.02
N ARG A 309 4.25 -29.73 -61.37
CA ARG A 309 5.00 -30.80 -62.06
C ARG A 309 4.06 -31.87 -62.65
N GLN A 310 2.85 -32.00 -62.12
CA GLN A 310 1.85 -32.99 -62.52
C GLN A 310 0.80 -32.42 -63.49
N ALA A 311 0.80 -31.11 -63.74
CA ALA A 311 -0.15 -30.46 -64.63
C ALA A 311 0.22 -30.67 -66.11
N ASP A 312 -0.73 -31.19 -66.89
CA ASP A 312 -0.59 -31.43 -68.33
C ASP A 312 -0.93 -30.19 -69.18
N ASP A 313 -1.68 -29.23 -68.63
CA ASP A 313 -2.01 -27.96 -69.30
C ASP A 313 -0.96 -26.87 -69.00
N PRO A 314 -0.35 -26.24 -70.03
CA PRO A 314 0.65 -25.19 -69.84
C PRO A 314 0.16 -23.96 -69.07
N MET A 315 -1.12 -23.59 -69.21
CA MET A 315 -1.68 -22.41 -68.53
C MET A 315 -1.86 -22.69 -67.04
N GLU A 316 -2.38 -23.87 -66.69
CA GLU A 316 -2.51 -24.33 -65.31
C GLU A 316 -1.14 -24.53 -64.63
N GLN A 317 -0.16 -25.07 -65.36
CA GLN A 317 1.22 -25.16 -64.87
C GLN A 317 1.80 -23.78 -64.54
N LEU A 318 1.58 -22.77 -65.40
CA LEU A 318 2.03 -21.40 -65.14
C LEU A 318 1.32 -20.79 -63.91
N ARG A 319 0.01 -21.04 -63.75
CA ARG A 319 -0.77 -20.60 -62.58
C ARG A 319 -0.20 -21.18 -61.29
N LEU A 320 0.04 -22.49 -61.23
CA LEU A 320 0.59 -23.18 -60.06
C LEU A 320 2.04 -22.76 -59.75
N LYS A 321 2.87 -22.47 -60.76
CA LYS A 321 4.21 -21.89 -60.56
C LYS A 321 4.15 -20.49 -59.95
N LYS A 322 3.21 -19.64 -60.39
CA LYS A 322 2.99 -18.31 -59.78
C LYS A 322 2.50 -18.43 -58.34
N GLU A 323 1.63 -19.41 -58.07
CA GLU A 323 1.14 -19.71 -56.73
C GLU A 323 2.27 -20.18 -55.80
N ALA A 324 3.13 -21.09 -56.25
CA ALA A 324 4.32 -21.50 -55.51
C ALA A 324 5.23 -20.31 -55.18
N ARG A 325 5.53 -19.44 -56.17
CA ARG A 325 6.36 -18.25 -55.94
C ARG A 325 5.73 -17.28 -54.93
N LYS A 326 4.41 -17.15 -54.91
CA LYS A 326 3.69 -16.32 -53.92
C LYS A 326 3.86 -16.88 -52.50
N TRP A 327 3.77 -18.20 -52.33
CA TRP A 327 3.98 -18.83 -51.02
C TRP A 327 5.43 -18.77 -50.56
N GLU A 328 6.38 -18.92 -51.48
CA GLU A 328 7.82 -18.71 -51.24
C GLU A 328 8.09 -17.29 -50.72
N GLN A 329 7.55 -16.26 -51.41
CA GLN A 329 7.72 -14.87 -50.99
C GLN A 329 7.11 -14.60 -49.61
N ARG A 330 5.94 -15.14 -49.30
CA ARG A 330 5.31 -15.02 -47.98
C ARG A 330 6.11 -15.68 -46.86
N ALA A 331 6.77 -16.80 -47.16
CA ALA A 331 7.66 -17.46 -46.20
C ALA A 331 8.89 -16.60 -45.90
N GLU A 332 9.46 -15.97 -46.93
CA GLU A 332 10.62 -15.09 -46.79
C GLU A 332 10.27 -13.81 -46.01
N GLU A 333 9.14 -13.16 -46.36
CA GLU A 333 8.63 -11.98 -45.64
C GLU A 333 8.40 -12.27 -44.15
N ALA A 334 7.82 -13.44 -43.83
CA ALA A 334 7.61 -13.86 -42.45
C ALA A 334 8.92 -14.10 -41.67
N ASP A 335 9.99 -14.56 -42.33
CA ASP A 335 11.29 -14.78 -41.68
C ASP A 335 12.00 -13.45 -41.37
N GLU A 336 11.94 -12.49 -42.29
CA GLU A 336 12.48 -11.15 -42.09
C GLU A 336 11.71 -10.37 -41.00
N ASP A 337 10.38 -10.42 -41.01
CA ASP A 337 9.55 -9.82 -39.96
C ASP A 337 9.88 -10.40 -38.59
N PHE A 338 10.05 -11.72 -38.51
CA PHE A 338 10.42 -12.39 -37.27
C PHE A 338 11.82 -12.02 -36.79
N ARG A 339 12.78 -11.82 -37.71
CA ARG A 339 14.13 -11.35 -37.39
C ARG A 339 14.09 -9.95 -36.77
N VAL A 340 13.33 -9.03 -37.35
CA VAL A 340 13.14 -7.67 -36.80
C VAL A 340 12.48 -7.73 -35.43
N MET A 341 11.42 -8.53 -35.30
CA MET A 341 10.70 -8.71 -34.04
C MET A 341 11.61 -9.26 -32.94
N ARG A 342 12.42 -10.28 -33.24
CA ARG A 342 13.38 -10.87 -32.30
C ARG A 342 14.42 -9.85 -31.83
N LYS A 343 14.88 -8.95 -32.70
CA LYS A 343 15.81 -7.88 -32.32
C LYS A 343 15.18 -6.90 -31.33
N LYS A 344 13.90 -6.52 -31.55
CA LYS A 344 13.15 -5.66 -30.63
C LYS A 344 12.96 -6.33 -29.26
N LEU A 345 12.53 -7.59 -29.25
CA LEU A 345 12.35 -8.37 -28.01
C LEU A 345 13.66 -8.49 -27.22
N ARG A 346 14.81 -8.70 -27.88
CA ARG A 346 16.11 -8.71 -27.19
C ARG A 346 16.44 -7.36 -26.57
N ALA A 347 16.24 -6.28 -27.30
CA ALA A 347 16.47 -4.94 -26.76
C ALA A 347 15.55 -4.62 -25.57
N GLU A 348 14.32 -5.13 -25.58
CA GLU A 348 13.41 -5.05 -24.42
C GLU A 348 13.99 -5.83 -23.23
N VAL A 349 14.43 -7.08 -23.42
CA VAL A 349 15.07 -7.86 -22.33
C VAL A 349 16.31 -7.16 -21.78
N ASP A 350 17.19 -6.65 -22.64
CA ASP A 350 18.39 -5.92 -22.22
C ASP A 350 18.01 -4.68 -21.39
N LYS A 351 16.94 -3.95 -21.78
CA LYS A 351 16.40 -2.82 -20.99
C LYS A 351 15.95 -3.26 -19.60
N TYR A 352 15.28 -4.41 -19.47
CA TYR A 352 14.85 -4.91 -18.15
C TYR A 352 16.02 -5.34 -17.27
N LEU A 353 17.08 -5.92 -17.85
CA LEU A 353 18.31 -6.24 -17.11
C LEU A 353 18.98 -4.97 -16.56
N GLU A 354 19.03 -3.90 -17.36
CA GLU A 354 19.52 -2.59 -16.90
C GLU A 354 18.65 -2.02 -15.76
N LEU A 355 17.32 -2.17 -15.83
CA LEU A 355 16.42 -1.75 -14.76
C LEU A 355 16.60 -2.57 -13.48
N ILE A 356 16.87 -3.88 -13.59
CA ILE A 356 17.22 -4.74 -12.44
C ILE A 356 18.48 -4.20 -11.78
N GLU A 357 19.54 -3.99 -12.56
CA GLU A 357 20.82 -3.49 -12.04
C GLU A 357 20.65 -2.12 -11.35
N GLN A 358 19.89 -1.21 -11.96
CA GLN A 358 19.59 0.09 -11.36
C GLN A 358 18.77 -0.01 -10.08
N SER A 359 17.81 -0.94 -10.01
CA SER A 359 17.00 -1.15 -8.80
C SER A 359 17.79 -1.72 -7.63
N LEU A 360 18.85 -2.49 -7.91
CA LEU A 360 19.80 -2.98 -6.91
C LEU A 360 20.76 -1.89 -6.44
N GLN A 361 20.96 -0.85 -7.26
CA GLN A 361 21.77 0.33 -6.95
C GLN A 361 20.93 1.52 -6.45
N ALA A 362 19.72 1.28 -5.94
CA ALA A 362 18.81 2.34 -5.52
C ALA A 362 19.51 3.35 -4.60
N ASN A 363 19.42 4.64 -4.95
CA ASN A 363 19.95 5.69 -4.12
C ASN A 363 19.02 5.90 -2.93
N GLN A 364 19.58 5.93 -1.72
CA GLN A 364 18.82 6.22 -0.51
C GLN A 364 19.11 7.65 -0.02
N GLU A 365 18.06 8.31 0.43
CA GLU A 365 18.11 9.59 1.11
C GLU A 365 17.45 9.44 2.47
N THR A 366 18.04 10.05 3.50
CA THR A 366 17.44 10.09 4.84
C THR A 366 17.24 11.54 5.24
N GLU A 367 15.98 11.90 5.45
CA GLU A 367 15.57 13.21 5.95
C GLU A 367 15.24 13.08 7.43
N HIS A 368 15.83 13.93 8.27
CA HIS A 368 15.46 14.02 9.66
C HIS A 368 14.15 14.81 9.80
N LEU A 369 13.14 14.26 10.49
CA LEU A 369 11.89 14.96 10.70
C LEU A 369 11.88 15.70 12.04
N PHE A 370 12.05 14.97 13.13
CA PHE A 370 12.15 15.57 14.47
C PHE A 370 12.72 14.59 15.51
N THR A 371 13.18 15.16 16.61
CA THR A 371 13.55 14.44 17.83
C THR A 371 12.87 15.12 19.03
N ILE A 372 12.30 14.33 19.93
CA ILE A 372 11.65 14.84 21.14
C ILE A 372 12.04 14.01 22.36
N ARG A 373 11.90 14.62 23.53
CA ARG A 373 11.85 13.89 24.79
C ARG A 373 10.38 13.56 25.08
N TRP A 374 10.12 12.37 25.61
CA TRP A 374 8.75 11.93 25.90
C TRP A 374 8.66 11.39 27.32
N ARG A 375 7.48 11.51 27.91
CA ARG A 375 7.10 10.88 29.17
C ARG A 375 5.66 10.38 29.08
N ILE A 376 5.40 9.19 29.59
CA ILE A 376 4.05 8.64 29.70
C ILE A 376 3.53 8.84 31.12
N ALA A 377 2.41 9.54 31.22
CA ALA A 377 1.65 9.75 32.44
C ALA A 377 0.34 8.96 32.40
N THR A 378 -0.23 8.72 33.58
CA THR A 378 -1.51 8.04 33.75
C THR A 378 -2.66 8.83 33.13
#